data_AF-A0A2T1KBX3-F1
#
_entry.id   AF-A0A2T1KBX3-F1
#
_cell.length_a   1.000
_cell.length_b   1.000
_cell.length_c   1.000
_cell.angle_alpha   90.00
_cell.angle_beta   90.00
_cell.angle_gamma   90.00
#
_symmetry.space_group_name_H-M   'P 1'
#
loop_
_entity.id
_entity.type
_entity.pdbx_description
1 polymer ?
#
loop_
_entity_poly.entity_id
_entity_poly.type
_entity_poly.pdbx_seq_one_letter_code
_entity_poly.pdbx_strand_id
1 'polypeptide(L)' 'MPKPLLMLLGIISIGVGVWGLVSGKVIAGSRGLRSNFYTRQDNPRLYYSFIFIYFAVGFFIVSQML' A
#
# COMPACT_ATOMS: atom_id res chain seq x y z
N MET A 1 -7.57 13.98 -12.02
CA MET A 1 -7.87 12.60 -12.46
C MET A 1 -9.37 12.38 -12.44
N PRO A 2 -9.93 11.55 -13.34
CA PRO A 2 -11.34 11.20 -13.28
C PRO A 2 -11.66 10.49 -11.96
N LYS A 3 -12.78 10.86 -11.31
CA LYS A 3 -13.20 10.32 -9.99
C LYS A 3 -13.16 8.79 -9.91
N PRO A 4 -13.63 8.03 -10.93
CA PRO A 4 -13.58 6.57 -10.89
C PRO A 4 -12.15 6.01 -10.81
N LEU A 5 -11.18 6.68 -11.45
CA LEU A 5 -9.79 6.23 -11.48
C LEU A 5 -9.11 6.50 -10.13
N LEU A 6 -9.42 7.64 -9.50
CA LEU A 6 -9.00 7.91 -8.12
C LEU A 6 -9.57 6.88 -7.15
N MET A 7 -10.87 6.60 -7.23
CA MET A 7 -11.51 5.58 -6.39
C MET A 7 -10.85 4.20 -6.57
N LEU A 8 -10.55 3.81 -7.81
CA LEU A 8 -9.83 2.58 -8.11
C LEU A 8 -8.45 2.54 -7.46
N LEU A 9 -7.67 3.63 -7.53
CA LEU A 9 -6.36 3.73 -6.87
C LEU A 9 -6.47 3.62 -5.34
N GLY A 10 -7.52 4.19 -4.74
CA GLY A 10 -7.80 4.05 -3.31
C GLY A 10 -8.02 2.60 -2.92
N ILE A 11 -8.89 1.89 -3.65
CA ILE A 11 -9.19 0.47 -3.43
C ILE A 11 -7.93 -0.40 -3.63
N ILE A 12 -7.16 -0.17 -4.70
CA ILE A 12 -5.90 -0.88 -4.95
C ILE A 12 -4.93 -0.66 -3.79
N SER A 13 -4.80 0.57 -3.28
CA SER A 13 -3.91 0.88 -2.16
C SER A 13 -4.29 0.10 -0.91
N ILE A 14 -5.58 0.05 -0.55
CA ILE A 14 -6.08 -0.77 0.56
C ILE A 14 -5.75 -2.26 0.31
N GLY A 15 -6.01 -2.74 -0.91
CA GLY A 15 -5.71 -4.13 -1.30
C GLY A 15 -4.24 -4.50 -1.15
N VAL A 16 -3.32 -3.61 -1.53
CA VAL A 16 -1.87 -3.82 -1.34
C VAL A 16 -1.50 -3.86 0.15
N GLY A 17 -2.12 -3.01 0.98
CA GLY A 17 -1.95 -3.06 2.45
C GLY A 17 -2.40 -4.40 3.05
N VAL A 18 -3.58 -4.89 2.66
CA VAL A 18 -4.11 -6.20 3.08
C VAL A 18 -3.20 -7.34 2.61
N TRP A 19 -2.79 -7.32 1.34
CA TRP A 19 -1.86 -8.30 0.79
C TRP A 19 -0.53 -8.30 1.55
N GLY A 20 -0.04 -7.12 1.93
CA GLY A 20 1.16 -6.96 2.74
C GLY A 20 1.07 -7.68 4.08
N LEU A 21 -0.08 -7.56 4.76
CA LEU A 21 -0.37 -8.26 6.02
C LEU A 21 -0.44 -9.78 5.84
N VAL A 22 -1.14 -10.26 4.81
CA VAL A 22 -1.32 -11.71 4.55
C VAL A 22 -0.01 -12.38 4.12
N SER A 23 0.74 -11.76 3.22
CA SER A 23 1.95 -12.34 2.63
C SER A 23 3.20 -12.17 3.49
N GLY A 24 3.15 -11.32 4.52
CA GLY A 24 4.31 -10.98 5.35
C GLY A 24 5.38 -10.14 4.63
N LYS A 25 5.11 -9.65 3.41
CA LYS A 25 5.98 -8.79 2.62
C LYS A 25 5.21 -7.63 1.98
N VAL A 26 5.77 -6.42 2.01
CA VAL A 26 5.16 -5.21 1.45
C VAL A 26 6.07 -4.59 0.40
N ILE A 27 5.49 -4.10 -0.70
CA ILE A 27 6.24 -3.39 -1.75
C ILE A 27 6.67 -2.04 -1.20
N ALA A 28 7.96 -1.73 -1.34
CA ALA A 28 8.59 -0.54 -0.78
C ALA A 28 9.32 0.28 -1.85
N GLY A 29 8.66 0.45 -3.00
CA GLY A 29 9.20 1.12 -4.18
C GLY A 29 9.97 0.19 -5.11
N SER A 30 10.86 0.77 -5.91
CA SER A 30 11.72 0.04 -6.86
C SER A 30 13.18 0.15 -6.47
N ARG A 31 13.93 -0.92 -6.72
CA ARG A 31 15.40 -0.93 -6.72
C ARG A 31 15.84 -1.20 -8.16
N GLY A 32 15.99 -0.12 -8.93
CA GLY A 32 16.18 -0.20 -10.39
C GLY A 32 14.90 -0.64 -11.10
N LEU A 33 14.99 -1.67 -11.95
CA LEU A 33 13.84 -2.25 -12.67
C LEU A 33 13.08 -3.32 -11.87
N ARG A 34 13.51 -3.63 -10.64
CA ARG A 34 12.86 -4.63 -9.78
C ARG A 34 12.14 -3.97 -8.61
N SER A 35 11.00 -4.53 -8.22
CA SER A 35 10.31 -4.11 -7.01
C SER A 35 11.15 -4.46 -5.77
N ASN A 36 11.29 -3.49 -4.86
CA ASN A 36 11.88 -3.70 -3.56
C ASN A 36 10.79 -4.11 -2.57
N PHE A 37 11.11 -5.01 -1.63
CA PHE A 37 10.16 -5.48 -0.64
C PHE A 37 10.75 -5.38 0.76
N TYR A 38 9.93 -4.98 1.73
CA TYR A 38 10.21 -5.18 3.15
C TYR A 38 9.41 -6.36 3.67
N THR A 39 10.03 -7.20 4.48
CA THR A 39 9.35 -8.28 5.17
C THR A 39 9.15 -7.91 6.64
N ARG A 40 8.17 -8.54 7.28
CA ARG A 40 7.93 -8.39 8.71
C ARG A 40 9.15 -8.81 9.56
N GLN A 41 9.93 -9.77 9.08
CA GLN A 41 11.04 -10.36 9.81
C GLN A 41 12.31 -9.50 9.70
N ASP A 42 12.64 -9.00 8.51
CA ASP A 42 13.90 -8.28 8.27
C ASP A 42 13.83 -6.86 8.83
N ASN A 43 12.71 -6.16 8.63
CA ASN A 43 12.55 -4.74 8.97
C ASN A 43 11.10 -4.45 9.41
N PRO A 44 10.67 -4.89 10.61
CA PRO A 44 9.28 -4.79 11.05
C PRO A 44 8.75 -3.35 11.07
N ARG A 45 9.58 -2.38 11.48
CA ARG A 45 9.20 -0.97 11.51
C ARG A 45 8.82 -0.47 10.10
N LEU A 46 9.72 -0.65 9.13
CA LEU A 46 9.47 -0.22 7.76
C LEU A 46 8.30 -0.99 7.13
N TYR A 47 8.22 -2.30 7.36
CA TYR A 47 7.10 -3.12 6.92
C TYR A 47 5.74 -2.56 7.37
N TYR A 48 5.58 -2.28 8.67
CA TYR A 48 4.33 -1.72 9.19
C TYR A 48 4.08 -0.27 8.77
N SER A 49 5.14 0.54 8.62
CA SER A 49 5.01 1.91 8.11
C SER A 49 4.47 1.93 6.68
N PHE A 50 4.96 1.07 5.78
CA PHE A 50 4.45 0.99 4.42
C PHE A 50 3.00 0.49 4.37
N ILE A 51 2.65 -0.52 5.17
CA ILE A 51 1.25 -0.99 5.30
C ILE A 51 0.35 0.15 5.78
N PHE A 52 0.78 0.88 6.80
CA PHE A 52 0.05 2.04 7.30
C PHE A 52 -0.15 3.09 6.21
N ILE A 53 0.89 3.41 5.42
CA ILE A 53 0.79 4.37 4.31
C ILE A 53 -0.25 3.91 3.28
N TYR A 54 -0.21 2.63 2.88
CA TYR A 54 -1.19 2.08 1.93
C TYR A 54 -2.63 2.22 2.42
N PHE A 55 -2.88 1.94 3.70
CA PHE A 55 -4.19 2.14 4.29
C PHE A 55 -4.57 3.61 4.43
N ALA A 56 -3.68 4.45 4.95
CA ALA A 56 -3.94 5.87 5.15
C ALA A 56 -4.29 6.56 3.83
N VAL A 57 -3.52 6.32 2.77
CA VAL A 57 -3.78 6.86 1.43
C VAL A 57 -5.07 6.28 0.86
N GLY A 58 -5.24 4.96 0.95
CA GLY A 58 -6.42 4.27 0.44
C GLY A 58 -7.71 4.77 1.07
N PHE A 59 -7.78 4.83 2.39
CA PHE A 59 -8.93 5.33 3.13
C PHE A 59 -9.15 6.83 2.90
N PHE A 60 -8.09 7.63 2.88
CA PHE A 60 -8.21 9.06 2.58
C PHE A 60 -8.84 9.29 1.20
N ILE A 61 -8.40 8.57 0.16
CA ILE A 61 -8.96 8.71 -1.18
C ILE A 61 -10.43 8.28 -1.21
N VAL A 62 -10.76 7.13 -0.59
CA VAL A 62 -12.13 6.62 -0.56
C VAL A 62 -13.05 7.56 0.22
N SER A 63 -12.60 8.15 1.32
CA SER A 63 -13.40 9.08 2.13
C SER A 63 -13.72 10.39 1.42
N GLN A 64 -12.92 10.79 0.41
CA GLN A 64 -13.21 11.97 -0.42
C GLN A 64 -14.27 11.69 -1.50
N MET A 65 -14.69 10.44 -1.66
CA MET A 65 -15.63 9.99 -2.69
C MET A 65 -16.98 9.52 -2.12
N LEU A 66 -17.05 9.34 -0.79
CA LEU A 66 -18.28 9.14 -0.01
C LEU A 66 -18.97 10.49 0.23
#